data_AF-A0A1I7TV61-F1
#
_entry.id   AF-A0A1I7TV61-F1
#
_cell.length_a   1.000
_cell.length_b   1.000
_cell.length_c   1.000
_cell.angle_alpha   90.00
_cell.angle_beta   90.00
_cell.angle_gamma   90.00
#
_symmetry.space_group_name_H-M   'P 1'
#
loop_
_entity.id
_entity.type
_entity.pdbx_description
1 polymer ?
#
loop_
_entity_poly.entity_id
_entity_poly.type
_entity_poly.pdbx_seq_one_letter_code
_entity_poly.pdbx_strand_id
1 'polypeptide(L)'
;MDIHAFFRSFSSKFALINLMKGMLGAGCFSVPLAFKQSGYIAGLVIILILGFLCALCMIKLVKCAGYLSKINQSAPLDYGNMAYKATQASYTPLRKLAPVSRALVNSSLCILQLGICCCFYIFVVYHLHELLEFFVNDVPSRATLFPLVLPAFILLVSLSSMRALSFVSLGGNFLMLIALAVIMFQLLTTEHKKLSDLPPVTDLVGVVSASGAILYALEGQAMVLPLENRMKRPEDMKG
;
A
#
# COMPACT_ATOMS: atom_id res chain seq x y z
N MET A 1 -32.83 -14.51 8.93
CA MET A 1 -32.15 -13.20 8.96
C MET A 1 -30.73 -13.44 8.44
N ASP A 2 -30.51 -13.15 7.16
CA ASP A 2 -29.33 -13.58 6.42
C ASP A 2 -28.01 -13.01 6.96
N ILE A 3 -27.09 -13.89 7.31
CA ILE A 3 -25.68 -13.57 7.66
C ILE A 3 -24.98 -12.82 6.52
N HIS A 4 -25.45 -12.96 5.28
CA HIS A 4 -25.01 -12.18 4.12
C HIS A 4 -25.41 -10.69 4.17
N ALA A 5 -26.47 -10.32 4.90
CA ALA A 5 -26.90 -8.93 5.03
C ALA A 5 -26.09 -8.16 6.10
N PHE A 6 -25.62 -8.85 7.15
CA PHE A 6 -24.80 -8.25 8.21
C PHE A 6 -23.42 -7.80 7.71
N PHE A 7 -22.85 -8.51 6.73
CA PHE A 7 -21.57 -8.15 6.09
C PHE A 7 -21.68 -7.07 5.00
N ARG A 8 -22.88 -6.59 4.67
CA ARG A 8 -23.13 -5.74 3.49
C ARG A 8 -23.20 -4.24 3.79
N SER A 9 -22.70 -3.80 4.93
CA SER A 9 -22.93 -2.42 5.40
C SER A 9 -21.66 -1.69 5.84
N PHE A 10 -20.86 -1.22 4.88
CA PHE A 10 -19.88 -0.17 5.16
C PHE A 10 -20.47 1.22 4.88
N SER A 11 -20.52 2.06 5.92
CA SER A 11 -20.77 3.50 5.80
C SER A 11 -19.56 4.18 5.13
N SER A 12 -19.75 5.25 4.38
CA SER A 12 -18.69 5.93 3.61
C SER A 12 -17.53 6.40 4.50
N LYS A 13 -17.82 6.78 5.76
CA LYS A 13 -16.81 7.07 6.79
C LYS A 13 -15.98 5.83 7.16
N PHE A 14 -16.63 4.67 7.28
CA PHE A 14 -15.96 3.40 7.58
C PHE A 14 -15.12 2.94 6.38
N ALA A 15 -15.60 3.13 5.16
CA ALA A 15 -14.83 2.84 3.95
C ALA A 15 -13.56 3.71 3.89
N LEU A 16 -13.68 5.01 4.17
CA LEU A 16 -12.54 5.92 4.25
C LEU A 16 -11.56 5.52 5.37
N ILE A 17 -12.06 5.13 6.55
CA ILE A 17 -11.21 4.61 7.64
C ILE A 17 -10.51 3.31 7.23
N ASN A 18 -11.18 2.40 6.51
CA ASN A 18 -10.56 1.17 6.02
C ASN A 18 -9.53 1.43 4.93
N LEU A 19 -9.80 2.38 4.03
CA LEU A 19 -8.85 2.82 3.01
C LEU A 19 -7.62 3.44 3.68
N MET A 20 -7.82 4.37 4.63
CA MET A 20 -6.75 4.97 5.41
C MET A 20 -5.96 3.92 6.21
N LYS A 21 -6.62 2.92 6.81
CA LYS A 21 -5.94 1.80 7.48
C LYS A 21 -5.15 0.91 6.52
N GLY A 22 -5.62 0.77 5.28
CA GLY A 22 -4.90 0.04 4.23
C GLY A 22 -3.69 0.80 3.71
N MET A 23 -3.78 2.13 3.64
CA MET A 23 -2.70 3.01 3.15
C MET A 23 -1.67 3.38 4.23
N LEU A 24 -2.10 3.51 5.49
CA LEU A 24 -1.23 3.73 6.63
C LEU A 24 -0.67 2.37 7.08
N GLY A 25 0.48 2.01 6.52
CA GLY A 25 1.29 0.87 6.94
C GLY A 25 2.77 1.26 7.07
N ALA A 26 3.66 0.27 7.17
CA ALA A 26 5.11 0.52 7.28
C ALA A 26 5.70 1.33 6.11
N GLY A 27 4.99 1.39 4.97
CA GLY A 27 5.32 2.27 3.85
C GLY A 27 5.40 3.76 4.23
N CYS A 28 4.70 4.24 5.26
CA CYS A 28 4.84 5.64 5.67
C CYS A 28 6.26 5.98 6.15
N PHE A 29 7.00 5.00 6.70
CA PHE A 29 8.38 5.17 7.15
C PHE A 29 9.39 5.21 6.00
N SER A 30 9.01 4.86 4.76
CA SER A 30 9.89 5.02 3.59
C SER A 30 9.92 6.46 3.07
N VAL A 31 8.94 7.30 3.44
CA VAL A 31 8.84 8.69 2.93
C VAL A 31 10.03 9.54 3.37
N PRO A 32 10.44 9.58 4.66
CA PRO A 32 11.63 10.35 5.05
C PRO A 32 12.90 9.89 4.34
N LEU A 33 13.04 8.57 4.10
CA LEU A 33 14.15 8.01 3.33
C LEU A 33 14.12 8.50 1.87
N ALA A 34 12.95 8.57 1.25
CA ALA A 34 12.78 9.10 -0.10
C ALA A 34 13.24 10.57 -0.21
N PHE A 35 12.88 11.41 0.76
CA PHE A 35 13.34 12.81 0.81
C PHE A 35 14.85 12.91 1.04
N LYS A 36 15.42 12.05 1.90
CA LYS A 36 16.87 11.96 2.10
C LYS A 36 17.60 11.55 0.81
N GLN A 37 17.01 10.65 0.02
CA GLN A 37 17.61 10.13 -1.21
C GLN A 37 17.48 11.07 -2.41
N SER A 38 16.37 11.80 -2.54
CA SER A 38 16.10 12.66 -3.71
C SER A 38 16.43 14.14 -3.50
N GLY A 39 16.55 14.59 -2.25
CA GLY A 39 16.57 16.01 -1.91
C GLY A 39 15.17 16.54 -1.66
N TYR A 40 15.07 17.67 -0.95
CA TYR A 40 13.78 18.13 -0.43
C TYR A 40 12.84 18.66 -1.51
N ILE A 41 13.36 19.30 -2.57
CA ILE A 41 12.54 19.81 -3.68
C ILE A 41 12.09 18.64 -4.56
N ALA A 42 13.01 17.78 -4.98
CA ALA A 42 12.66 16.64 -5.82
C ALA A 42 11.67 15.70 -5.10
N GLY A 43 11.92 15.37 -3.83
CA GLY A 43 11.02 14.56 -3.02
C GLY A 43 9.60 15.15 -2.95
N LEU A 44 9.49 16.46 -2.73
CA LEU A 44 8.21 17.17 -2.70
C LEU A 44 7.48 17.13 -4.06
N VAL A 45 8.20 17.34 -5.16
CA VAL A 45 7.62 17.28 -6.51
C VAL A 45 7.15 15.86 -6.84
N ILE A 46 7.97 14.85 -6.55
CA ILE A 46 7.66 13.44 -6.81
C ILE A 46 6.42 13.00 -6.02
N ILE A 47 6.36 13.29 -4.71
CA ILE A 47 5.23 12.87 -3.88
C ILE A 47 3.91 13.52 -4.31
N LEU A 48 3.94 14.80 -4.72
CA LEU A 48 2.75 15.49 -5.22
C LEU A 48 2.28 14.92 -6.56
N ILE A 49 3.20 14.73 -7.52
CA ILE A 49 2.87 14.20 -8.84
C ILE A 49 2.37 12.77 -8.74
N LEU A 50 3.11 11.89 -8.05
CA LEU A 50 2.74 10.49 -7.91
C LEU A 50 1.48 10.34 -7.05
N GLY A 51 1.34 11.09 -5.96
CA GLY A 51 0.13 11.12 -5.14
C GLY A 51 -1.11 11.50 -5.96
N PHE A 52 -1.02 12.57 -6.75
CA PHE A 52 -2.10 13.00 -7.63
C PHE A 52 -2.41 11.96 -8.70
N LEU A 53 -1.40 11.43 -9.38
CA LEU A 53 -1.56 10.40 -10.41
C LEU A 53 -2.20 9.12 -9.84
N CYS A 54 -1.72 8.65 -8.69
CA CYS A 54 -2.29 7.50 -7.99
C CYS A 54 -3.76 7.73 -7.64
N ALA A 55 -4.11 8.88 -7.07
CA ALA A 55 -5.48 9.24 -6.76
C ALA A 55 -6.38 9.27 -8.01
N LEU A 56 -5.91 9.92 -9.09
CA LEU A 56 -6.63 9.95 -10.36
C LEU A 56 -6.86 8.55 -10.93
N CYS A 57 -5.82 7.70 -10.91
CA CYS A 57 -5.90 6.32 -11.38
C CYS A 57 -6.96 5.54 -10.58
N MET A 58 -6.96 5.64 -9.25
CA MET A 58 -7.94 4.97 -8.39
C MET A 58 -9.39 5.44 -8.68
N ILE A 59 -9.61 6.75 -8.83
CA ILE A 59 -10.94 7.31 -9.15
C ILE A 59 -11.41 6.84 -10.53
N LYS A 60 -10.54 6.88 -11.55
CA LYS A 60 -10.87 6.40 -12.90
C LYS A 60 -11.17 4.91 -12.90
N LEU A 61 -10.40 4.12 -12.15
CA LEU A 61 -10.59 2.69 -12.00
C LEU A 61 -11.99 2.34 -11.48
N VAL A 62 -12.40 2.97 -10.38
CA VAL A 62 -13.75 2.79 -9.79
C VAL A 62 -14.84 3.22 -10.76
N LYS A 63 -14.66 4.35 -11.46
CA LYS A 63 -15.62 4.82 -12.47
C LYS A 63 -15.78 3.80 -13.61
N CYS A 64 -14.68 3.26 -14.12
CA CYS A 64 -14.68 2.25 -15.18
C CYS A 64 -15.30 0.93 -14.70
N ALA A 65 -14.93 0.44 -13.51
CA ALA A 65 -15.49 -0.79 -12.94
C ALA A 65 -17.01 -0.69 -12.76
N GLY A 66 -17.49 0.42 -12.19
CA GLY A 66 -18.92 0.66 -12.03
C GLY A 66 -19.67 0.79 -13.36
N TYR A 67 -19.07 1.45 -14.37
CA TYR A 67 -19.66 1.54 -15.71
C TYR A 67 -19.77 0.16 -16.37
N LEU A 68 -18.69 -0.64 -16.34
CA LEU A 68 -18.66 -1.98 -16.91
C LEU A 68 -19.60 -2.97 -16.21
N SER A 69 -19.74 -2.87 -14.89
CA SER A 69 -20.69 -3.68 -14.12
C SER A 69 -22.13 -3.38 -14.54
N LYS A 70 -22.47 -2.09 -14.73
CA LYS A 70 -23.82 -1.66 -15.18
C LYS A 70 -24.16 -2.15 -16.59
N ILE A 71 -23.29 -1.93 -17.58
CA ILE A 71 -23.58 -2.31 -18.97
C ILE A 71 -23.66 -3.81 -19.18
N ASN A 72 -22.89 -4.60 -18.41
CA ASN A 72 -22.88 -6.06 -18.52
C ASN A 72 -23.85 -6.75 -17.54
N GLN A 73 -24.69 -5.98 -16.82
CA GLN A 73 -25.58 -6.46 -15.76
C GLN A 73 -24.91 -7.49 -14.82
N SER A 74 -23.64 -7.24 -14.51
CA SER A 74 -22.77 -8.20 -13.84
C SER A 74 -22.56 -7.81 -12.39
N ALA A 75 -22.32 -8.80 -11.53
CA ALA A 75 -21.83 -8.60 -10.18
C ALA A 75 -20.60 -7.66 -10.13
N PRO A 76 -20.33 -7.01 -8.98
CA PRO A 76 -19.20 -6.10 -8.83
C PRO A 76 -17.90 -6.76 -9.27
N LEU A 77 -17.09 -6.04 -10.06
CA LEU A 77 -15.96 -6.62 -10.77
C LEU A 77 -14.69 -6.59 -9.90
N ASP A 78 -13.90 -7.66 -9.95
CA ASP A 78 -12.50 -7.64 -9.52
C ASP A 78 -11.61 -7.06 -10.63
N TYR A 79 -10.34 -6.77 -10.31
CA TYR A 79 -9.40 -6.16 -11.24
C TYR A 79 -9.22 -6.97 -12.53
N GLY A 80 -9.05 -8.29 -12.44
CA GLY A 80 -8.83 -9.15 -13.60
C GLY A 80 -10.06 -9.27 -14.49
N ASN A 81 -11.26 -9.41 -13.91
CA ASN A 81 -12.52 -9.45 -14.63
C ASN A 81 -12.88 -8.09 -15.23
N MET A 82 -12.52 -6.99 -14.57
CA MET A 82 -12.66 -5.64 -15.11
C MET A 82 -11.76 -5.47 -16.34
N ALA A 83 -10.49 -5.88 -16.27
CA ALA A 83 -9.58 -5.86 -17.40
C ALA A 83 -10.07 -6.73 -18.58
N TYR A 84 -10.55 -7.94 -18.28
CA TYR A 84 -11.13 -8.84 -19.27
C TYR A 84 -12.28 -8.18 -20.02
N LYS A 85 -13.27 -7.64 -19.28
CA LYS A 85 -14.48 -7.03 -19.86
C LYS A 85 -14.17 -5.73 -20.59
N ALA A 86 -13.24 -4.92 -20.09
CA ALA A 86 -12.78 -3.71 -20.77
C ALA A 86 -12.15 -4.03 -22.12
N THR A 87 -11.30 -5.05 -22.13
CA THR A 87 -10.59 -5.51 -23.34
C THR A 87 -11.55 -6.18 -24.33
N GLN A 88 -12.54 -6.93 -23.83
CA GLN A 88 -13.59 -7.53 -24.65
C GLN A 88 -14.51 -6.49 -25.30
N ALA A 89 -14.80 -5.39 -24.62
CA ALA A 89 -15.59 -4.28 -25.14
C ALA A 89 -14.80 -3.34 -26.08
N SER A 90 -13.48 -3.51 -26.18
CA SER A 90 -12.59 -2.68 -27.01
C SER A 90 -12.67 -3.02 -28.51
N TYR A 91 -11.81 -2.44 -29.34
CA TYR A 91 -11.78 -2.68 -30.79
C TYR A 91 -11.16 -4.05 -31.16
N THR A 92 -11.48 -4.55 -32.35
CA THR A 92 -11.29 -5.95 -32.81
C THR A 92 -9.95 -6.63 -32.46
N PRO A 93 -8.76 -6.02 -32.66
CA PRO A 93 -7.49 -6.66 -32.29
C PRO A 93 -7.33 -6.85 -30.78
N LEU A 94 -7.76 -5.88 -29.94
CA LEU A 94 -7.66 -6.01 -28.49
C LEU A 94 -8.61 -7.05 -27.93
N ARG A 95 -9.78 -7.26 -28.55
CA ARG A 95 -10.74 -8.28 -28.07
C ARG A 95 -10.10 -9.66 -27.94
N LYS A 96 -9.18 -10.01 -28.85
CA LYS A 96 -8.44 -11.28 -28.82
C LYS A 96 -7.52 -11.41 -27.60
N LEU A 97 -7.10 -10.29 -27.02
CA LEU A 97 -6.24 -10.21 -25.83
C LEU A 97 -7.04 -10.21 -24.52
N ALA A 98 -8.37 -10.29 -24.55
CA ALA A 98 -9.19 -10.29 -23.34
C ALA A 98 -8.75 -11.32 -22.27
N PRO A 99 -8.56 -12.63 -22.58
CA PRO A 99 -8.08 -13.59 -21.58
C PRO A 99 -6.66 -13.26 -21.08
N VAL A 100 -5.79 -12.77 -21.96
CA VAL A 100 -4.42 -12.35 -21.62
C VAL A 100 -4.43 -11.17 -20.64
N SER A 101 -5.32 -10.19 -20.85
CA SER A 101 -5.44 -9.00 -20.00
C SER A 101 -5.80 -9.35 -18.56
N ARG A 102 -6.66 -10.36 -18.35
CA ARG A 102 -7.01 -10.86 -17.02
C ARG A 102 -5.81 -11.45 -16.31
N ALA A 103 -5.08 -12.32 -17.01
CA ALA A 103 -3.88 -12.95 -16.48
C ALA A 103 -2.82 -11.90 -16.14
N LEU A 104 -2.56 -10.96 -17.06
CA LEU A 104 -1.58 -9.89 -16.88
C LEU A 104 -1.87 -9.03 -15.64
N VAL A 105 -3.12 -8.60 -15.46
CA VAL A 105 -3.51 -7.77 -14.32
C VAL A 105 -3.41 -8.55 -13.01
N ASN A 106 -3.91 -9.78 -12.96
CA ASN A 106 -3.81 -10.62 -11.77
C ASN A 106 -2.34 -10.94 -11.42
N SER A 107 -1.51 -11.26 -12.41
CA SER A 107 -0.08 -11.48 -12.21
C SER A 107 0.61 -10.22 -11.69
N SER A 108 0.28 -9.04 -12.24
CA SER A 108 0.83 -7.76 -11.78
C SER A 108 0.45 -7.47 -10.33
N LEU A 109 -0.79 -7.75 -9.92
CA LEU A 109 -1.23 -7.61 -8.53
C LEU A 109 -0.52 -8.60 -7.60
N CYS A 110 -0.32 -9.85 -8.03
CA CYS A 110 0.43 -10.83 -7.26
C CYS A 110 1.90 -10.39 -7.06
N ILE A 111 2.55 -9.90 -8.13
CA ILE A 111 3.93 -9.40 -8.06
C ILE A 111 4.02 -8.20 -7.12
N LEU A 112 3.07 -7.25 -7.23
CA LEU A 112 2.99 -6.09 -6.33
C LEU A 112 2.86 -6.54 -4.87
N GLN A 113 1.94 -7.47 -4.58
CA GLN A 113 1.71 -7.96 -3.22
C GLN A 113 2.92 -8.70 -2.65
N LEU A 114 3.60 -9.51 -3.47
CA LEU A 114 4.84 -10.17 -3.08
C LEU A 114 5.94 -9.15 -2.77
N GLY A 115 6.09 -8.11 -3.61
CA GLY A 115 7.02 -7.02 -3.37
C GLY A 115 6.77 -6.31 -2.03
N ILE A 116 5.50 -6.01 -1.74
CA ILE A 116 5.08 -5.42 -0.46
C ILE A 116 5.46 -6.34 0.71
N CYS A 117 5.20 -7.64 0.61
CA CYS A 117 5.60 -8.62 1.63
C CYS A 117 7.12 -8.65 1.84
N CYS A 118 7.91 -8.58 0.77
CA CYS A 118 9.37 -8.49 0.86
C CYS A 118 9.82 -7.21 1.58
N CYS A 119 9.24 -6.06 1.25
CA CYS A 119 9.54 -4.79 1.92
C CYS A 119 9.19 -4.83 3.42
N PHE A 120 8.02 -5.36 3.77
CA PHE A 120 7.61 -5.54 5.18
C PHE A 120 8.58 -6.46 5.93
N TYR A 121 8.99 -7.56 5.32
CA TYR A 121 9.92 -8.50 5.94
C TYR A 121 11.30 -7.87 6.16
N ILE A 122 11.84 -7.15 5.17
CA ILE A 122 13.09 -6.38 5.31
C ILE A 122 12.95 -5.35 6.45
N PHE A 123 11.83 -4.63 6.50
CA PHE A 123 11.56 -3.66 7.55
C PHE A 123 11.62 -4.31 8.94
N VAL A 124 10.96 -5.46 9.14
CA VAL A 124 10.97 -6.20 10.42
C VAL A 124 12.39 -6.64 10.80
N VAL A 125 13.14 -7.23 9.86
CA VAL A 125 14.52 -7.70 10.12
C VAL A 125 15.44 -6.55 10.51
N TYR A 126 15.34 -5.41 9.83
CA TYR A 126 16.16 -4.24 10.13
C TYR A 126 15.88 -3.67 11.52
N HIS A 127 14.60 -3.46 11.87
CA HIS A 127 14.24 -2.91 13.17
C HIS A 127 14.50 -3.90 14.31
N LEU A 128 14.34 -5.21 14.06
CA LEU A 128 14.69 -6.23 15.04
C LEU A 128 16.19 -6.23 15.34
N HIS A 129 17.03 -6.09 14.31
CA HIS A 129 18.47 -5.95 14.50
C HIS A 129 18.81 -4.71 15.35
N GLU A 130 18.27 -3.54 15.00
CA GLU A 130 18.49 -2.31 15.75
C GLU A 130 18.02 -2.41 17.22
N LEU A 131 16.88 -3.10 17.45
CA LEU A 131 16.38 -3.35 18.80
C LEU A 131 17.31 -4.27 19.59
N LEU A 132 17.80 -5.35 18.99
CA LEU A 132 18.72 -6.28 19.64
C LEU A 132 20.04 -5.58 19.99
N GLU A 133 20.54 -4.71 19.12
CA GLU A 133 21.80 -3.98 19.31
C GLU A 133 21.71 -3.01 20.49
N PHE A 134 20.51 -2.48 20.74
CA PHE A 134 20.26 -1.65 21.92
C PHE A 134 20.31 -2.45 23.24
N PHE A 135 19.89 -3.71 23.25
CA PHE A 135 19.84 -4.54 24.46
C PHE A 135 21.06 -5.44 24.68
N VAL A 136 21.72 -5.86 23.60
CA VAL A 136 22.81 -6.84 23.60
C VAL A 136 23.93 -6.30 22.71
N ASN A 137 25.13 -6.17 23.25
CA ASN A 137 26.28 -5.61 22.51
C ASN A 137 26.81 -6.53 21.39
N ASP A 138 26.44 -7.82 21.40
CA ASP A 138 26.92 -8.83 20.44
C ASP A 138 25.74 -9.41 19.64
N VAL A 139 25.33 -8.69 18.60
CA VAL A 139 24.18 -9.06 17.75
C VAL A 139 24.67 -9.79 16.51
N PRO A 140 24.01 -10.90 16.11
CA PRO A 140 24.27 -11.54 14.84
C PRO A 140 24.10 -10.56 13.67
N SER A 141 24.97 -10.67 12.67
CA SER A 141 24.88 -9.83 11.47
C SER A 141 23.48 -9.89 10.84
N ARG A 142 23.06 -8.80 10.18
CA ARG A 142 21.77 -8.75 9.45
C ARG A 142 21.59 -9.92 8.48
N ALA A 143 22.68 -10.38 7.85
CA ALA A 143 22.66 -11.53 6.93
C ALA A 143 22.33 -12.84 7.64
N THR A 144 22.71 -13.00 8.91
CA THR A 144 22.38 -14.15 9.75
C THR A 144 20.96 -14.02 10.32
N LEU A 145 20.56 -12.81 10.70
CA LEU A 145 19.23 -12.54 11.26
C LEU A 145 18.11 -12.73 10.24
N PHE A 146 18.37 -12.43 8.96
CA PHE A 146 17.42 -12.57 7.87
C PHE A 146 16.84 -14.01 7.81
N PRO A 147 17.61 -15.09 7.49
CA PRO A 147 17.06 -16.44 7.44
C PRO A 147 16.50 -16.92 8.79
N LEU A 148 16.98 -16.41 9.92
CA LEU A 148 16.50 -16.78 11.26
C LEU A 148 15.06 -16.32 11.53
N VAL A 149 14.67 -15.14 11.04
CA VAL A 149 13.32 -14.57 11.22
C VAL A 149 12.30 -15.19 10.24
N LEU A 150 12.78 -15.78 9.14
CA LEU A 150 11.92 -16.31 8.08
C LEU A 150 10.91 -17.37 8.54
N PRO A 151 11.25 -18.39 9.37
CA PRO A 151 10.30 -19.40 9.83
C PRO A 151 9.16 -18.80 10.66
N ALA A 152 9.47 -17.82 11.51
CA ALA A 152 8.46 -17.10 12.29
C ALA A 152 7.51 -16.31 11.37
N PHE A 153 8.04 -15.69 10.32
CA PHE A 153 7.24 -14.97 9.33
C PHE A 153 6.32 -15.91 8.54
N ILE A 154 6.80 -17.09 8.13
CA ILE A 154 6.00 -18.13 7.46
C ILE A 154 4.89 -18.63 8.39
N LEU A 155 5.19 -18.83 9.67
CA LEU A 155 4.21 -19.27 10.66
C LEU A 155 3.11 -18.21 10.86
N LEU A 156 3.48 -16.93 10.90
CA LEU A 156 2.53 -15.82 10.98
C LEU A 156 1.60 -15.76 9.77
N VAL A 157 2.11 -16.01 8.56
CA VAL A 157 1.30 -16.06 7.32
C VAL A 157 0.39 -17.30 7.29
N SER A 158 0.80 -18.38 7.98
CA SER A 158 0.03 -19.62 8.07
C SER A 158 -1.16 -19.55 9.05
N LEU A 159 -1.32 -18.44 9.77
CA LEU A 159 -2.49 -18.20 10.62
C LEU A 159 -3.74 -17.97 9.76
N SER A 160 -4.60 -18.98 9.71
CA SER A 160 -5.86 -18.96 8.93
C SER A 160 -6.99 -18.16 9.58
N SER A 161 -6.83 -17.72 10.83
CA SER A 161 -7.88 -17.01 11.57
C SER A 161 -7.95 -15.53 11.19
N MET A 162 -8.80 -15.23 10.19
CA MET A 162 -9.09 -13.86 9.73
C MET A 162 -9.58 -12.93 10.86
N ARG A 163 -10.20 -13.48 11.91
CA ARG A 163 -10.67 -12.71 13.06
C ARG A 163 -9.52 -12.29 13.98
N ALA A 164 -8.58 -13.19 14.28
CA ALA A 164 -7.42 -12.88 15.10
C ALA A 164 -6.53 -11.83 14.43
N LEU A 165 -6.29 -11.98 13.12
CA LEU A 165 -5.50 -11.04 12.34
C LEU A 165 -6.07 -9.62 12.35
N SER A 166 -7.40 -9.49 12.32
CA SER A 166 -8.08 -8.18 12.40
C SER A 166 -7.83 -7.45 13.72
N PHE A 167 -7.91 -8.15 14.86
CA PHE A 167 -7.63 -7.55 16.17
C PHE A 167 -6.15 -7.18 16.34
N VAL A 168 -5.24 -8.06 15.89
CA VAL A 168 -3.79 -7.79 15.90
C VAL A 168 -3.45 -6.60 15.01
N SER A 169 -4.02 -6.52 13.81
CA SER A 169 -3.85 -5.39 12.90
C SER A 169 -4.36 -4.08 13.49
N LEU A 170 -5.50 -4.11 14.21
CA LEU A 170 -6.01 -2.92 14.88
C LEU A 170 -5.04 -2.42 15.96
N GLY A 171 -4.49 -3.33 16.78
CA GLY A 171 -3.46 -3.00 17.75
C GLY A 171 -2.17 -2.48 17.10
N GLY A 172 -1.73 -3.11 16.02
CA GLY A 172 -0.55 -2.69 15.24
C GLY A 172 -0.71 -1.28 14.67
N ASN A 173 -1.88 -0.95 14.12
CA ASN A 173 -2.15 0.39 13.60
C ASN A 173 -2.10 1.45 14.72
N PHE A 174 -2.58 1.13 15.92
CA PHE A 174 -2.48 2.04 17.06
C PHE A 174 -1.03 2.25 17.51
N LEU A 175 -0.24 1.18 17.60
CA LEU A 175 1.20 1.27 17.87
C LEU A 175 1.94 2.10 16.81
N MET A 176 1.57 1.96 15.54
CA MET A 176 2.16 2.72 14.45
C MET A 176 1.81 4.22 14.55
N LEU A 177 0.58 4.57 14.97
CA LEU A 177 0.22 5.96 15.24
C LEU A 177 1.04 6.55 16.41
N ILE A 178 1.27 5.78 17.47
CA ILE A 178 2.14 6.19 18.58
C ILE A 178 3.57 6.41 18.08
N ALA A 179 4.13 5.47 17.31
CA ALA A 179 5.47 5.59 16.75
C ALA A 179 5.60 6.85 15.88
N LEU A 180 4.62 7.12 15.03
CA LEU A 180 4.60 8.33 14.20
C LEU A 180 4.52 9.60 15.07
N ALA A 181 3.71 9.60 16.12
CA ALA A 181 3.62 10.73 17.06
C ALA A 181 4.96 10.98 17.78
N VAL A 182 5.65 9.93 18.22
CA VAL A 182 6.98 10.04 18.83
C VAL A 182 8.02 10.58 17.84
N ILE A 183 8.02 10.06 16.60
CA ILE A 183 8.90 10.55 15.54
C ILE A 183 8.63 12.04 15.24
N MET A 184 7.37 12.44 15.16
CA MET A 184 6.99 13.84 14.94
C MET A 184 7.39 14.73 16.12
N PHE A 185 7.21 14.27 17.36
CA PHE A 185 7.66 14.99 18.53
C PHE A 185 9.19 15.20 18.51
N GLN A 186 9.96 14.13 18.31
CA GLN A 186 11.41 14.18 18.17
C GLN A 186 11.86 15.11 17.03
N LEU A 187 11.16 15.05 15.90
CA LEU A 187 11.42 15.93 14.77
C LEU A 187 11.26 17.40 15.18
N LEU A 188 10.22 17.77 15.91
CA LEU A 188 9.96 19.15 16.32
C LEU A 188 10.89 19.65 17.43
N THR A 189 11.47 18.76 18.25
CA THR A 189 12.33 19.13 19.39
C THR A 189 13.82 19.11 19.08
N THR A 190 14.25 18.42 18.02
CA THR A 190 15.66 18.29 17.66
C THR A 190 16.16 19.52 16.91
N GLU A 191 17.42 19.91 17.13
CA GLU A 191 18.04 20.97 16.33
C GLU A 191 18.05 20.63 14.83
N HIS A 192 17.47 21.51 14.03
CA HIS A 192 17.39 21.33 12.59
C HIS A 192 18.62 21.87 11.88
N LYS A 193 19.11 21.13 10.88
CA LYS A 193 20.03 21.69 9.90
C LYS A 193 19.32 22.81 9.12
N LYS A 194 20.05 23.88 8.81
CA LYS A 194 19.52 24.96 7.98
C LYS A 194 19.18 24.40 6.61
N LEU A 195 18.05 24.83 6.04
CA LEU A 195 17.59 24.37 4.73
C LEU A 195 18.62 24.62 3.61
N SER A 196 19.45 25.66 3.77
CA SER A 196 20.58 25.98 2.88
C SER A 196 21.62 24.86 2.76
N ASP A 197 21.73 24.03 3.79
CA ASP A 197 22.76 22.99 3.89
C ASP A 197 22.26 21.64 3.38
N LEU A 198 20.99 21.57 2.95
CA LEU A 198 20.38 20.38 2.38
C LEU A 198 20.34 20.47 0.85
N PRO A 199 20.66 19.38 0.13
CA PRO A 199 20.57 19.36 -1.32
C PRO A 199 19.09 19.50 -1.75
N PRO A 200 18.75 20.47 -2.62
CA PRO A 200 17.40 20.58 -3.18
C PRO A 200 17.06 19.38 -4.06
N VAL A 201 18.05 18.90 -4.80
CA VAL A 201 18.03 17.68 -5.60
C VAL A 201 19.38 16.99 -5.41
N THR A 202 19.37 15.67 -5.28
CA THR A 202 20.58 14.85 -5.18
C THR A 202 21.06 14.41 -6.57
N ASP A 203 20.77 13.19 -6.99
CA ASP A 203 21.19 12.58 -8.25
C ASP A 203 20.03 11.74 -8.85
N LEU A 204 20.19 11.31 -10.11
CA LEU A 204 19.15 10.57 -10.81
C LEU A 204 18.82 9.24 -10.10
N VAL A 205 19.82 8.55 -9.56
CA VAL A 205 19.59 7.28 -8.87
C VAL A 205 18.79 7.53 -7.60
N GLY A 206 19.14 8.53 -6.80
CA GLY A 206 18.40 8.95 -5.62
C GLY A 206 16.95 9.33 -5.91
N VAL A 207 16.70 10.07 -7.00
CA VAL A 207 15.36 10.46 -7.47
C VAL A 207 14.52 9.24 -7.88
N VAL A 208 15.11 8.30 -8.62
CA VAL A 208 14.43 7.07 -9.04
C VAL A 208 14.13 6.17 -7.83
N SER A 209 15.07 6.00 -6.91
CA SER A 209 14.86 5.25 -5.67
C SER A 209 13.78 5.87 -4.78
N ALA A 210 13.77 7.20 -4.64
CA ALA A 210 12.74 7.93 -3.91
C ALA A 210 11.35 7.72 -4.51
N SER A 211 11.24 7.68 -5.84
CA SER A 211 9.98 7.41 -6.53
C SER A 211 9.41 6.04 -6.15
N GLY A 212 10.25 5.00 -6.09
CA GLY A 212 9.84 3.67 -5.63
C GLY A 212 9.41 3.65 -4.16
N ALA A 213 10.17 4.31 -3.29
CA ALA A 213 9.82 4.44 -1.87
C ALA A 213 8.48 5.17 -1.65
N ILE A 214 8.23 6.24 -2.42
CA ILE A 214 6.98 6.99 -2.40
C ILE A 214 5.82 6.16 -2.96
N LEU A 215 6.01 5.41 -4.06
CA LEU A 215 4.98 4.50 -4.58
C LEU A 215 4.62 3.42 -3.56
N TYR A 216 5.60 2.89 -2.84
CA TYR A 216 5.36 1.96 -1.73
C TYR A 216 4.57 2.61 -0.59
N ALA A 217 4.83 3.88 -0.27
CA ALA A 217 4.08 4.62 0.74
C ALA A 217 2.64 4.96 0.31
N LEU A 218 2.40 5.11 -0.99
CA LEU A 218 1.10 5.42 -1.59
C LEU A 218 0.33 4.16 -2.04
N GLU A 219 0.77 2.99 -1.57
CA GLU A 219 0.11 1.71 -1.82
C GLU A 219 -1.27 1.68 -1.13
N GLY A 220 -2.21 0.96 -1.73
CA GLY A 220 -3.64 0.99 -1.38
C GLY A 220 -4.53 0.80 -2.60
N GLN A 221 -3.95 0.91 -3.79
CA GLN A 221 -4.63 0.77 -5.08
C GLN A 221 -5.28 -0.59 -5.26
N ALA A 222 -4.72 -1.67 -4.70
CA ALA A 222 -5.26 -3.03 -4.78
C ALA A 222 -6.49 -3.26 -3.88
N MET A 223 -6.73 -2.36 -2.92
CA MET A 223 -7.86 -2.44 -2.00
C MET A 223 -9.10 -1.68 -2.49
N VAL A 224 -8.94 -0.84 -3.51
CA VAL A 224 -9.98 0.07 -3.99
C VAL A 224 -11.23 -0.67 -4.50
N LEU A 225 -11.10 -1.63 -5.41
CA LEU A 225 -12.26 -2.36 -5.93
C LEU A 225 -12.89 -3.29 -4.87
N PRO A 226 -12.13 -4.09 -4.09
CA PRO A 226 -12.70 -4.87 -3.00
C PRO A 226 -13.47 -4.02 -1.99
N LEU A 227 -12.99 -2.83 -1.68
CA LEU A 227 -13.64 -1.91 -0.77
C LEU A 227 -14.92 -1.33 -1.37
N GLU A 228 -14.87 -0.82 -2.61
CA GLU A 228 -16.02 -0.30 -3.34
C GLU A 228 -17.15 -1.34 -3.47
N ASN A 229 -16.78 -2.58 -3.81
CA ASN A 229 -17.70 -3.73 -3.90
C ASN A 229 -18.43 -4.05 -2.57
N ARG A 230 -17.93 -3.56 -1.43
CA ARG A 230 -18.49 -3.79 -0.09
C ARG A 230 -19.22 -2.55 0.48
N MET A 231 -19.18 -1.41 -0.20
CA MET A 231 -19.84 -0.18 0.23
C MET A 231 -21.36 -0.23 0.00
N LYS A 232 -22.13 0.41 0.88
CA LYS A 232 -23.58 0.61 0.69
C LYS A 232 -23.90 1.50 -0.51
N ARG A 233 -23.06 2.53 -0.71
CA ARG A 233 -23.15 3.53 -1.77
C ARG A 233 -21.80 3.62 -2.49
N PRO A 234 -21.55 2.74 -3.47
CA PRO A 234 -20.28 2.70 -4.20
C PRO A 234 -19.92 4.02 -4.89
N GLU A 235 -20.93 4.86 -5.20
CA GLU A 235 -20.73 6.21 -5.74
C GLU A 235 -19.95 7.15 -4.81
N ASP A 236 -20.01 6.96 -3.49
CA ASP A 236 -19.30 7.80 -2.51
C ASP A 236 -17.78 7.57 -2.54
N MET A 237 -17.29 6.51 -3.19
CA MET A 237 -15.86 6.23 -3.37
C MET A 237 -15.19 7.21 -4.38
N LYS A 238 -15.97 8.00 -5.12
CA LYS A 238 -15.49 8.86 -6.23
C LYS A 238 -15.12 10.29 -5.82
N GLY A 239 -15.32 10.65 -4.54
CA GLY A 239 -15.25 12.02 -4.04
C GLY A 239 -16.62 12.66 -3.98
#